data_AF-A0A4Z0YDH1-F1
#
_entry.id   AF-A0A4Z0YDH1-F1
#
_cell.length_a   1.000
_cell.length_b   1.000
_cell.length_c   1.000
_cell.angle_alpha   90.00
_cell.angle_beta   90.00
_cell.angle_gamma   90.00
#
_symmetry.space_group_name_H-M   'P 1'
#
loop_
_entity.id
_entity.type
_entity.pdbx_description
1 polymer ?
#
loop_
_entity_poly.entity_id
_entity_poly.type
_entity_poly.pdbx_seq_one_letter_code
_entity_poly.pdbx_strand_id
1 'polypeptide(L)'
;MATSTSSFTLQANPGTDIWRKPPTTNAWNEKPPHRLQQRRAPEKWLKTGIEYYHDQPQLSTVGCDRWADWSIGPLTRPVDPERGVTLEAVREGDENGRSVWIYQIVFDESTGDEIERLALREVCWILADEEEDGGEGWVLDVSPLVARPEKNATEPLSAEFKEFTVVWD
;
A
#
# COMPACT_ATOMS: atom_id res chain seq x y z
N MET A 1 2.31 -4.53 -20.07
CA MET A 1 1.67 -5.88 -19.95
C MET A 1 0.85 -5.92 -18.67
N ALA A 2 -0.41 -6.36 -18.72
CA ALA A 2 -1.25 -6.47 -17.52
C ALA A 2 -1.09 -7.85 -16.86
N THR A 3 -0.87 -7.88 -15.56
CA THR A 3 -0.86 -9.11 -14.76
C THR A 3 -2.08 -9.07 -13.84
N SER A 4 -2.96 -10.06 -13.92
CA SER A 4 -4.18 -10.15 -13.11
C SER A 4 -4.28 -11.52 -12.44
N THR A 5 -4.66 -11.53 -11.16
CA THR A 5 -4.84 -12.75 -10.36
C THR A 5 -6.30 -12.82 -9.90
N SER A 6 -6.96 -13.99 -10.01
CA SER A 6 -8.38 -14.13 -9.70
C SER A 6 -8.70 -13.81 -8.23
N SER A 7 -8.11 -14.55 -7.31
CA SER A 7 -8.03 -14.21 -5.89
C SER A 7 -6.95 -15.04 -5.22
N PHE A 8 -6.40 -14.53 -4.13
CA PHE A 8 -5.45 -15.26 -3.27
C PHE A 8 -5.50 -14.72 -1.85
N THR A 9 -5.00 -15.50 -0.90
CA THR A 9 -4.98 -15.13 0.51
C THR A 9 -3.55 -14.96 0.98
N LEU A 10 -3.28 -13.87 1.70
CA LEU A 10 -2.06 -13.69 2.46
C LEU A 10 -2.35 -13.77 3.95
N GLN A 11 -1.36 -14.22 4.71
CA GLN A 11 -1.42 -14.30 6.17
C GLN A 11 -0.21 -13.67 6.82
N ALA A 12 -0.44 -12.99 7.94
CA ALA A 12 0.60 -12.38 8.76
C ALA A 12 0.48 -12.85 10.21
N ASN A 13 1.57 -13.41 10.73
CA ASN A 13 1.65 -13.81 12.13
C ASN A 13 1.74 -12.57 13.04
N PRO A 14 1.30 -12.68 14.32
CA PRO A 14 1.49 -11.65 15.34
C PRO A 14 2.91 -11.09 15.41
N GLY A 15 3.03 -9.78 15.64
CA GLY A 15 4.29 -9.05 15.73
C GLY A 15 4.92 -8.64 14.39
N THR A 16 4.20 -8.78 13.26
CA THR A 16 4.62 -8.27 11.94
C THR A 16 4.19 -6.82 11.74
N ASP A 17 5.06 -5.97 11.19
CA ASP A 17 4.76 -4.55 10.96
C ASP A 17 5.63 -3.97 9.82
N ILE A 18 5.09 -2.94 9.18
CA ILE A 18 5.73 -2.16 8.12
C ILE A 18 5.68 -0.70 8.56
N TRP A 19 6.73 -0.26 9.25
CA TRP A 19 6.78 1.06 9.86
C TRP A 19 8.21 1.53 10.11
N ARG A 20 8.47 2.82 9.90
CA ARG A 20 9.75 3.44 10.23
C ARG A 20 9.55 4.70 11.07
N LYS A 21 9.97 4.67 12.35
CA LYS A 21 9.85 5.80 13.29
C LYS A 21 11.22 6.33 13.71
N PRO A 22 11.48 7.64 13.62
CA PRO A 22 12.73 8.19 14.11
C PRO A 22 12.85 8.06 15.64
N PRO A 23 14.08 8.02 16.18
CA PRO A 23 15.35 8.01 15.44
C PRO A 23 15.84 6.61 15.05
N THR A 24 15.23 5.54 15.56
CA THR A 24 15.85 4.19 15.54
C THR A 24 14.92 3.06 15.09
N THR A 25 13.61 3.26 15.00
CA THR A 25 12.68 2.18 14.69
C THR A 25 12.61 1.96 13.18
N ASN A 26 12.97 0.77 12.73
CA ASN A 26 12.73 0.30 11.38
C ASN A 26 12.12 -1.11 11.45
N ALA A 27 10.79 -1.17 11.52
CA ALA A 27 10.04 -2.40 11.44
C ALA A 27 9.76 -2.71 9.98
N TRP A 28 10.61 -3.56 9.40
CA TRP A 28 10.39 -4.19 8.10
C TRP A 28 10.73 -5.66 8.28
N ASN A 29 9.79 -6.43 8.83
CA ASN A 29 10.05 -7.79 9.31
C ASN A 29 9.31 -8.90 8.55
N GLU A 30 8.68 -8.58 7.42
CA GLU A 30 8.42 -9.58 6.37
C GLU A 30 9.78 -10.00 5.79
N LYS A 31 10.16 -11.27 5.91
CA LYS A 31 11.52 -11.75 5.59
C LYS A 31 11.74 -11.91 4.08
N PRO A 32 12.72 -11.23 3.44
CA PRO A 32 13.41 -11.79 2.30
C PRO A 32 14.65 -12.58 2.79
N PRO A 33 15.00 -13.72 2.19
CA PRO A 33 16.22 -14.44 2.51
C PRO A 33 17.41 -13.68 1.93
N HIS A 34 18.36 -13.32 2.79
CA HIS A 34 19.71 -12.82 2.46
C HIS A 34 19.82 -11.49 1.70
N ARG A 35 20.17 -10.41 2.42
CA ARG A 35 21.02 -9.36 1.84
C ARG A 35 21.95 -8.76 2.91
N LEU A 36 23.25 -8.84 2.64
CA LEU A 36 24.31 -8.25 3.45
C LEU A 36 24.13 -6.72 3.51
N GLN A 37 24.22 -6.15 4.71
CA GLN A 37 24.14 -4.71 4.96
C GLN A 37 25.31 -3.99 4.30
N GLN A 38 25.10 -3.43 3.12
CA GLN A 38 25.88 -2.28 2.65
C GLN A 38 25.11 -0.98 2.97
N ARG A 39 25.87 0.09 3.23
CA ARG A 39 25.40 1.46 3.52
C ARG A 39 24.65 2.08 2.34
N ARG A 40 23.53 1.49 1.94
CA ARG A 40 22.55 2.13 1.06
C ARG A 40 21.54 2.88 1.92
N ALA A 41 21.01 3.99 1.40
CA ALA A 41 19.80 4.57 1.98
C ALA A 41 18.75 3.45 2.08
N PRO A 42 17.96 3.40 3.18
CA PRO A 42 16.95 2.37 3.31
C PRO A 42 15.93 2.49 2.17
N GLU A 43 15.37 1.36 1.74
CA GLU A 43 14.38 1.31 0.66
C GLU A 43 13.20 2.26 0.97
N LYS A 44 12.76 3.00 -0.04
CA LYS A 44 11.60 3.87 0.06
C LYS A 44 10.36 3.05 -0.29
N TRP A 45 9.24 3.32 0.36
CA TRP A 45 8.01 2.54 0.13
C TRP A 45 6.75 3.34 0.41
N LEU A 46 5.66 2.88 -0.18
CA LEU A 46 4.31 3.36 0.05
C LEU A 46 3.44 2.13 0.32
N LYS A 47 2.64 2.16 1.39
CA LYS A 47 1.56 1.20 1.62
C LYS A 47 0.22 1.92 1.68
N THR A 48 -0.82 1.27 1.18
CA THR A 48 -2.20 1.75 1.28
C THR A 48 -3.13 0.56 1.49
N GLY A 49 -4.19 0.72 2.27
CA GLY A 49 -5.04 -0.40 2.66
C GLY A 49 -6.03 -0.07 3.77
N ILE A 50 -6.63 -1.12 4.31
CA ILE A 50 -7.40 -1.07 5.55
C ILE A 50 -6.44 -1.21 6.74
N GLU A 51 -6.57 -0.35 7.73
CA GLU A 51 -5.88 -0.45 9.02
C GLU A 51 -6.88 -0.36 10.17
N TYR A 52 -6.74 -1.21 11.19
CA TYR A 52 -7.55 -1.13 12.40
C TYR A 52 -6.95 -0.11 13.35
N TYR A 53 -7.70 0.95 13.65
CA TYR A 53 -7.29 2.01 14.56
C TYR A 53 -8.47 2.41 15.44
N HIS A 54 -8.25 2.47 16.76
CA HIS A 54 -9.31 2.58 17.78
C HIS A 54 -10.45 1.57 17.58
N ASP A 55 -10.08 0.30 17.34
CA ASP A 55 -11.00 -0.82 17.12
C ASP A 55 -12.00 -0.63 15.96
N GLN A 56 -11.67 0.24 15.01
CA GLN A 56 -12.47 0.50 13.80
C GLN A 56 -11.61 0.29 12.54
N PRO A 57 -12.17 -0.27 11.46
CA PRO A 57 -11.51 -0.28 10.16
C PRO A 57 -11.43 1.15 9.60
N GLN A 58 -10.25 1.53 9.13
CA GLN A 58 -9.97 2.84 8.53
C GLN A 58 -9.26 2.64 7.20
N LEU A 59 -9.37 3.61 6.30
CA LEU A 59 -8.49 3.72 5.14
C LEU A 59 -7.20 4.38 5.58
N SER A 60 -6.07 3.77 5.20
CA SER A 60 -4.75 4.25 5.56
C SER A 60 -3.85 4.34 4.33
N THR A 61 -2.98 5.35 4.33
CA THR A 61 -1.83 5.43 3.44
C THR A 61 -0.61 5.83 4.26
N VAL A 62 0.51 5.12 4.08
CA VAL A 62 1.79 5.46 4.70
C VAL A 62 2.85 5.56 3.62
N GLY A 63 3.37 6.77 3.42
CA GLY A 63 4.55 6.99 2.61
C GLY A 63 5.81 6.98 3.47
N CYS A 64 6.89 6.38 3.00
CA CYS A 64 8.15 6.31 3.74
C CYS A 64 9.34 6.50 2.79
N ASP A 65 9.65 7.76 2.49
CA ASP A 65 10.95 8.13 1.92
C ASP A 65 12.06 7.87 2.95
N ARG A 66 12.14 8.73 3.98
CA ARG A 66 13.10 8.59 5.08
C ARG A 66 12.50 7.99 6.33
N TRP A 67 11.30 8.41 6.70
CA TRP A 67 10.53 7.98 7.85
C TRP A 67 9.06 7.88 7.44
N ALA A 68 8.29 7.06 8.15
CA ALA A 68 6.87 6.89 7.86
C ALA A 68 6.10 8.19 8.12
N ASP A 69 5.36 8.63 7.11
CA ASP A 69 4.34 9.67 7.16
C ASP A 69 2.99 9.01 6.89
N TRP A 70 2.08 9.10 7.87
CA TRP A 70 0.84 8.33 7.91
C TRP A 70 -0.37 9.24 7.85
N SER A 71 -1.23 8.98 6.86
CA SER A 71 -2.59 9.48 6.81
C SER A 71 -3.57 8.35 7.07
N ILE A 72 -4.59 8.64 7.87
CA ILE A 72 -5.68 7.72 8.18
C ILE A 72 -7.01 8.48 8.15
N GLY A 73 -8.06 7.83 7.63
CA GLY A 73 -9.40 8.38 7.59
C GLY A 73 -10.46 7.29 7.69
N PRO A 74 -11.68 7.63 8.16
CA PRO A 74 -12.76 6.67 8.29
C PRO A 74 -13.22 6.17 6.93
N LEU A 75 -13.77 4.96 6.92
CA LEU A 75 -14.63 4.53 5.82
C LEU A 75 -15.84 5.48 5.77
N THR A 76 -16.00 6.20 4.67
CA THR A 76 -17.06 7.20 4.49
C THR A 76 -18.39 6.57 4.05
N ARG A 77 -18.37 5.28 3.72
CA ARG A 77 -19.52 4.48 3.31
C ARG A 77 -19.48 3.11 4.00
N PRO A 78 -20.64 2.48 4.27
CA PRO A 78 -20.69 1.09 4.69
C PRO A 78 -19.98 0.20 3.65
N VAL A 79 -19.25 -0.80 4.13
CA VAL A 79 -18.56 -1.80 3.28
C VAL A 79 -19.10 -3.17 3.65
N ASP A 80 -19.55 -3.92 2.66
CA ASP A 80 -19.79 -5.36 2.81
C ASP A 80 -18.43 -6.07 2.99
N PRO A 81 -18.16 -6.69 4.16
CA PRO A 81 -16.90 -7.38 4.40
C PRO A 81 -16.59 -8.51 3.41
N GLU A 82 -17.60 -9.12 2.78
CA GLU A 82 -17.37 -10.16 1.76
C GLU A 82 -16.86 -9.57 0.44
N ARG A 83 -17.20 -8.31 0.14
CA ARG A 83 -16.73 -7.57 -1.04
C ARG A 83 -15.40 -6.86 -0.77
N GLY A 84 -15.22 -6.32 0.42
CA GLY A 84 -14.03 -5.56 0.80
C GLY A 84 -13.99 -4.16 0.19
N VAL A 85 -12.79 -3.58 0.09
CA VAL A 85 -12.55 -2.27 -0.53
C VAL A 85 -11.66 -2.42 -1.75
N THR A 86 -11.94 -1.64 -2.79
CA THR A 86 -11.06 -1.53 -3.95
C THR A 86 -10.24 -0.26 -3.84
N LEU A 87 -8.92 -0.40 -3.93
CA LEU A 87 -7.98 0.69 -3.94
C LEU A 87 -7.24 0.71 -5.27
N GLU A 88 -6.97 1.90 -5.75
CA GLU A 88 -6.20 2.11 -6.97
C GLU A 88 -5.04 3.06 -6.69
N ALA A 89 -3.85 2.64 -7.11
CA ALA A 89 -2.67 3.48 -7.17
C ALA A 89 -2.36 3.75 -8.64
N VAL A 90 -2.44 5.00 -9.06
CA VAL A 90 -2.29 5.39 -10.47
C VAL A 90 -1.20 6.45 -10.60
N ARG A 91 -0.39 6.30 -11.64
CA ARG A 91 0.55 7.35 -12.05
C ARG A 91 -0.20 8.40 -12.84
N GLU A 92 -0.10 9.65 -12.42
CA GLU A 92 -0.67 10.80 -13.13
C GLU A 92 0.41 11.87 -13.35
N GLY A 93 0.14 12.79 -14.27
CA GLY A 93 1.03 13.92 -14.53
C GLY A 93 0.36 15.04 -15.30
N ASP A 94 0.80 16.26 -15.03
CA ASP A 94 0.30 17.51 -15.60
C ASP A 94 1.46 18.49 -15.86
N GLU A 95 1.17 19.78 -16.03
CA GLU A 95 2.20 20.82 -16.20
C GLU A 95 3.10 21.03 -14.97
N ASN A 96 2.70 20.54 -13.79
CA ASN A 96 3.41 20.68 -12.52
C ASN A 96 4.28 19.45 -12.19
N GLY A 97 4.23 18.39 -12.98
CA GLY A 97 5.08 17.21 -12.83
C GLY A 97 4.29 15.90 -12.77
N ARG A 98 4.82 14.92 -12.05
CA ARG A 98 4.24 13.56 -11.93
C ARG A 98 4.04 13.19 -10.47
N SER A 99 3.00 12.41 -10.21
CA SER A 99 2.69 11.87 -8.90
C SER A 99 2.05 10.48 -9.00
N VAL A 100 2.01 9.78 -7.87
CA VAL A 100 1.13 8.63 -7.70
C VAL A 100 -0.06 9.07 -6.86
N TRP A 101 -1.26 8.96 -7.42
CA TRP A 101 -2.49 9.16 -6.71
C TRP A 101 -3.04 7.84 -6.17
N ILE A 102 -3.58 7.89 -4.96
CA ILE A 102 -4.25 6.80 -4.28
C ILE A 102 -5.72 7.13 -4.15
N TYR A 103 -6.57 6.24 -4.67
CA TYR A 103 -8.02 6.35 -4.63
C TYR A 103 -8.66 5.13 -3.99
N GLN A 104 -9.81 5.33 -3.36
CA GLN A 104 -10.80 4.28 -3.18
C GLN A 104 -11.76 4.32 -4.35
N ILE A 105 -11.97 3.16 -4.99
CA ILE A 105 -12.94 3.00 -6.08
C ILE A 105 -14.22 2.43 -5.49
N VAL A 106 -15.33 3.12 -5.74
CA VAL A 106 -16.66 2.71 -5.27
C VAL A 106 -17.46 2.24 -6.47
N PHE A 107 -18.02 1.04 -6.37
CA PHE A 107 -18.83 0.42 -7.40
C PHE A 107 -20.31 0.38 -7.01
N ASP A 108 -21.19 0.46 -8.00
CA ASP A 108 -22.59 0.07 -7.83
C ASP A 108 -22.66 -1.44 -7.61
N GLU A 109 -23.31 -1.85 -6.53
CA GLU A 109 -23.30 -3.26 -6.14
C GLU A 109 -24.11 -4.17 -7.07
N SER A 110 -25.04 -3.61 -7.83
CA SER A 110 -25.97 -4.33 -8.69
C SER A 110 -25.46 -4.43 -10.13
N THR A 111 -24.79 -3.39 -10.63
CA THR A 111 -24.27 -3.37 -12.01
C THR A 111 -22.78 -3.69 -12.08
N GLY A 112 -22.02 -3.45 -11.01
CA GLY A 112 -20.56 -3.53 -11.00
C GLY A 112 -19.88 -2.33 -11.64
N ASP A 113 -20.63 -1.28 -12.00
CA ASP A 113 -20.06 -0.08 -12.60
C ASP A 113 -19.39 0.80 -11.54
N GLU A 114 -18.27 1.44 -11.88
CA GLU A 114 -17.67 2.48 -11.04
C GLU A 114 -18.64 3.67 -10.93
N ILE A 115 -18.92 4.10 -9.69
CA ILE A 115 -19.80 5.25 -9.41
C ILE A 115 -19.08 6.42 -8.76
N GLU A 116 -17.92 6.19 -8.13
CA GLU A 116 -17.14 7.25 -7.51
C GLU A 116 -15.67 6.84 -7.32
N ARG A 117 -14.78 7.81 -7.51
CA ARG A 117 -13.35 7.72 -7.21
C ARG A 117 -12.99 8.69 -6.09
N LEU A 118 -12.81 8.17 -4.88
CA LEU A 118 -12.55 8.97 -3.68
C LEU A 118 -11.04 9.14 -3.48
N ALA A 119 -10.55 10.39 -3.56
CA ALA A 119 -9.14 10.71 -3.38
C ALA A 119 -8.69 10.50 -1.93
N LEU A 120 -7.63 9.72 -1.72
CA LEU A 120 -7.03 9.47 -0.41
C LEU A 120 -5.71 10.22 -0.24
N ARG A 121 -4.81 10.14 -1.23
CA ARG A 121 -3.48 10.76 -1.16
C ARG A 121 -2.88 11.00 -2.54
N GLU A 122 -2.23 12.14 -2.70
CA GLU A 122 -1.26 12.37 -3.77
C GLU A 122 0.17 12.20 -3.22
N VAL A 123 1.01 11.46 -3.94
CA VAL A 123 2.38 11.13 -3.51
C VAL A 123 3.36 11.45 -4.64
N CYS A 124 4.04 12.59 -4.54
CA CYS A 124 5.00 13.03 -5.57
C CYS A 124 6.39 12.38 -5.42
N TRP A 125 6.87 12.21 -4.18
CA TRP A 125 8.26 11.84 -3.91
C TRP A 125 8.65 10.46 -4.45
N ILE A 126 7.69 9.56 -4.67
CA ILE A 126 7.94 8.18 -5.13
C ILE A 126 8.47 8.14 -6.57
N LEU A 127 8.17 9.18 -7.36
CA LEU A 127 8.62 9.34 -8.75
C LEU A 127 9.79 10.35 -8.88
N ALA A 128 10.28 10.91 -7.77
CA ALA A 128 11.25 12.00 -7.81
C ALA A 128 12.59 11.59 -8.46
N ASP A 129 13.00 10.33 -8.26
CA ASP A 129 14.30 9.82 -8.71
C ASP A 129 14.18 8.98 -9.99
N GLU A 130 13.01 8.92 -10.63
CA GLU A 130 12.73 8.02 -11.75
C GLU A 130 13.60 8.29 -12.99
N GLU A 131 13.98 9.55 -13.22
CA GLU A 131 14.83 9.94 -14.35
C GLU A 131 16.31 10.08 -13.97
N GLU A 132 16.65 9.91 -12.68
CA GLU A 132 18.05 9.94 -12.25
C GLU A 132 18.82 8.80 -12.92
N ASP A 133 20.05 9.10 -13.35
CA ASP A 133 20.91 8.18 -14.08
C ASP A 133 20.22 7.51 -15.30
N GLY A 134 19.30 8.23 -15.96
CA GLY A 134 18.55 7.71 -17.10
C GLY A 134 17.53 6.62 -16.74
N GLY A 135 17.18 6.50 -15.46
CA GLY A 135 16.21 5.53 -14.92
C GLY A 135 16.79 4.15 -14.61
N GLU A 136 18.08 3.90 -14.90
CA GLU A 136 18.70 2.59 -14.65
C GLU A 136 18.71 2.19 -13.16
N GLY A 137 18.69 3.17 -12.26
CA GLY A 137 18.70 2.96 -10.81
C GLY A 137 17.32 2.83 -10.16
N TRP A 138 16.25 3.14 -10.88
CA TRP A 138 14.90 3.21 -10.33
C TRP A 138 14.14 1.91 -10.59
N VAL A 139 13.78 1.21 -9.50
CA VAL A 139 13.06 -0.06 -9.54
C VAL A 139 11.79 0.09 -8.71
N LEU A 140 10.63 -0.18 -9.33
CA LEU A 140 9.34 -0.17 -8.67
C LEU A 140 8.78 -1.60 -8.60
N ASP A 141 8.61 -2.09 -7.37
CA ASP A 141 7.89 -3.32 -7.09
C ASP A 141 6.50 -2.99 -6.52
N VAL A 142 5.47 -3.66 -7.04
CA VAL A 142 4.09 -3.54 -6.56
C VAL A 142 3.65 -4.91 -6.06
N SER A 143 3.16 -4.98 -4.82
CA SER A 143 2.77 -6.26 -4.21
C SER A 143 1.68 -6.10 -3.17
N PRO A 144 0.79 -7.10 -3.01
CA PRO A 144 -0.11 -7.22 -1.88
C PRO A 144 0.67 -7.42 -0.57
N LEU A 145 0.17 -6.90 0.55
CA LEU A 145 0.83 -6.96 1.86
C LEU A 145 -0.17 -7.12 3.00
N VAL A 146 0.22 -7.79 4.09
CA VAL A 146 -0.58 -7.96 5.31
C VAL A 146 0.35 -7.88 6.51
N ALA A 147 -0.01 -7.08 7.51
CA ALA A 147 0.74 -6.98 8.76
C ALA A 147 -0.18 -7.18 9.98
N ARG A 148 0.35 -7.79 11.03
CA ARG A 148 -0.34 -8.03 12.31
C ARG A 148 0.53 -7.55 13.48
N PRO A 149 0.53 -6.24 13.80
CA PRO A 149 1.49 -5.66 14.75
C PRO A 149 1.31 -6.09 16.21
N GLU A 150 0.07 -6.37 16.63
CA GLU A 150 -0.23 -6.79 18.01
C GLU A 150 0.50 -8.10 18.35
N LYS A 151 1.44 -8.02 19.28
CA LYS A 151 2.35 -9.13 19.63
C LYS A 151 1.68 -10.21 20.46
N ASN A 152 0.63 -9.86 21.19
CA ASN A 152 -0.10 -10.78 22.07
C ASN A 152 -1.32 -11.42 21.39
N ALA A 153 -1.56 -11.11 20.10
CA ALA A 153 -2.59 -11.80 19.34
C ALA A 153 -2.26 -13.29 19.27
N THR A 154 -3.27 -14.14 19.40
CA THR A 154 -3.09 -15.60 19.39
C THR A 154 -3.16 -16.20 17.98
N GLU A 155 -3.77 -15.48 17.04
CA GLU A 155 -4.03 -15.95 15.68
C GLU A 155 -3.43 -15.02 14.63
N PRO A 156 -3.03 -15.56 13.45
CA PRO A 156 -2.64 -14.76 12.29
C PRO A 156 -3.78 -13.87 11.79
N LEU A 157 -3.43 -12.76 11.15
CA LEU A 157 -4.36 -12.00 10.31
C LEU A 157 -4.36 -12.61 8.91
N SER A 158 -5.54 -12.85 8.36
CA SER A 158 -5.74 -13.35 7.00
C SER A 158 -6.47 -12.29 6.18
N ALA A 159 -5.97 -11.98 4.99
CA ALA A 159 -6.64 -11.08 4.05
C ALA A 159 -6.74 -11.74 2.67
N GLU A 160 -7.92 -11.69 2.08
CA GLU A 160 -8.15 -12.11 0.71
C GLU A 160 -8.01 -10.89 -0.22
N PHE A 161 -7.18 -11.05 -1.25
CA PHE A 161 -7.05 -10.09 -2.34
C PHE A 161 -7.80 -10.63 -3.54
N LYS A 162 -8.67 -9.79 -4.11
CA LYS A 162 -9.46 -10.09 -5.31
C LYS A 162 -9.04 -9.12 -6.41
N GLU A 163 -8.96 -9.59 -7.65
CA GLU A 163 -8.72 -8.74 -8.83
C GLU A 163 -7.44 -7.87 -8.77
N PHE A 164 -6.39 -8.36 -8.10
CA PHE A 164 -5.11 -7.65 -8.02
C PHE A 164 -4.50 -7.53 -9.41
N THR A 165 -4.46 -6.32 -9.93
CA THR A 165 -4.05 -6.01 -11.29
C THR A 165 -2.94 -4.96 -11.28
N VAL A 166 -1.85 -5.24 -12.00
CA VAL A 166 -0.78 -4.27 -12.25
C VAL A 166 -0.62 -4.10 -13.75
N VAL A 167 -0.74 -2.86 -14.21
CA VAL A 167 -0.60 -2.47 -15.61
C VAL A 167 0.67 -1.65 -15.75
N TRP A 168 1.62 -2.19 -16.52
CA TRP A 168 2.82 -1.48 -16.94
C TRP A 168 2.66 -0.99 -18.38
N ASP A 169 3.05 0.24 -18.64
CA ASP A 169 3.16 0.84 -19.98
C ASP A 169 4.25 0.15 -20.83
#